data_AF-A0A7J2XB09-F1
#
_entry.id   AF-A0A7J2XB09-F1
#
_cell.length_a   1.000
_cell.length_b   1.000
_cell.length_c   1.000
_cell.angle_alpha   90.00
_cell.angle_beta   90.00
_cell.angle_gamma   90.00
#
_symmetry.space_group_name_H-M   'P 1'
#
loop_
_entity.id
_entity.type
_entity.pdbx_description
1 polymer ?
#
loop_
_entity_poly.entity_id
_entity_poly.type
_entity_poly.pdbx_seq_one_letter_code
_entity_poly.pdbx_strand_id
1 'polypeptide(L)'
;MLAKLPNVRSSQDILDKAFRKAKDTLRKKIPEKDRLRRQRISTERRIQAFTDTIVSALEKYTRGFPSIDRMQGFYREMIEIKMGVQNLKKSLGSISWAHRLCRRIRKDALRDLKDARSLEEITSIRKRVYGR
;
A
#
# COMPACT_ATOMS: atom_id res chain seq x y z
N MET A 1 14.26 21.98 -8.05
CA MET A 1 13.34 21.32 -7.09
C MET A 1 12.45 20.22 -7.70
N LEU A 2 12.02 20.29 -8.96
CA LEU A 2 11.15 19.27 -9.59
C LEU A 2 11.89 18.08 -10.26
N ALA A 3 13.22 18.14 -10.38
CA ALA A 3 14.02 17.18 -11.17
C ALA A 3 14.13 15.75 -10.58
N LYS A 4 13.54 15.49 -9.39
CA LYS A 4 13.57 14.16 -8.73
C LYS A 4 12.17 13.63 -8.42
N LEU A 5 11.19 13.89 -9.29
CA LEU A 5 9.89 13.27 -9.13
C LEU A 5 10.01 11.74 -9.31
N PRO A 6 9.39 10.96 -8.42
CA PRO A 6 9.38 9.51 -8.56
C PRO A 6 8.61 9.11 -9.82
N ASN A 7 9.12 8.14 -10.57
CA ASN A 7 8.36 7.53 -11.66
C ASN A 7 7.05 6.94 -11.10
N VAL A 8 5.91 7.51 -11.53
CA VAL A 8 4.58 7.11 -11.12
C VAL A 8 4.14 5.93 -11.98
N ARG A 9 4.00 4.78 -11.33
CA ARG A 9 3.51 3.55 -11.96
C ARG A 9 1.99 3.51 -12.02
N SER A 10 1.47 2.74 -12.96
CA SER A 10 0.03 2.47 -13.02
C SER A 10 -0.44 1.74 -11.77
N SER A 11 -1.74 1.81 -11.49
CA SER A 11 -2.37 1.05 -10.41
C SER A 11 -2.14 -0.45 -10.57
N GLN A 12 -2.27 -0.96 -11.80
CA GLN A 12 -2.06 -2.37 -12.10
C GLN A 12 -0.62 -2.81 -11.81
N ASP A 13 0.39 -2.03 -12.20
CA ASP A 13 1.79 -2.36 -11.93
C ASP A 13 2.10 -2.44 -10.43
N ILE A 14 1.46 -1.56 -9.64
CA ILE A 14 1.62 -1.56 -8.18
C ILE A 14 0.99 -2.84 -7.60
N LEU A 15 -0.22 -3.20 -8.04
CA LEU A 15 -0.92 -4.40 -7.60
C LEU A 15 -0.15 -5.67 -7.99
N ASP A 16 0.29 -5.78 -9.24
CA ASP A 16 1.05 -6.93 -9.73
C ASP A 16 2.34 -7.13 -8.95
N LYS A 17 3.04 -6.02 -8.65
CA LYS A 17 4.22 -6.06 -7.79
C LYS A 17 3.88 -6.51 -6.37
N ALA A 18 2.77 -6.02 -5.80
CA ALA A 18 2.34 -6.39 -4.46
C ALA A 18 1.97 -7.88 -4.37
N PHE A 19 1.24 -8.40 -5.36
CA PHE A 19 0.92 -9.83 -5.46
C PHE A 19 2.16 -10.69 -5.64
N ARG A 20 3.11 -10.25 -6.49
CA ARG A 20 4.39 -10.94 -6.66
C ARG A 20 5.18 -11.00 -5.36
N LYS A 21 5.31 -9.88 -4.64
CA LYS A 21 5.99 -9.83 -3.34
C LYS A 21 5.30 -10.68 -2.28
N ALA A 22 3.98 -10.73 -2.26
CA ALA A 22 3.23 -11.63 -1.39
C ALA A 22 3.44 -13.11 -1.75
N LYS A 23 3.55 -13.46 -3.04
CA LYS A 23 3.87 -14.82 -3.47
C LYS A 23 5.29 -15.22 -3.06
N ASP A 24 6.25 -14.30 -3.18
CA ASP A 24 7.65 -14.54 -2.81
C ASP A 24 7.83 -14.91 -1.33
N THR A 25 6.95 -14.43 -0.43
CA THR A 25 7.04 -14.81 0.99
C THR A 25 6.82 -16.29 1.24
N LEU A 26 6.15 -17.00 0.32
CA LEU A 26 5.94 -18.46 0.41
C LEU A 26 7.23 -19.26 0.23
N ARG A 27 8.26 -18.69 -0.41
CA ARG A 27 9.57 -19.33 -0.57
C ARG A 27 10.32 -19.42 0.76
N LYS A 28 9.95 -18.60 1.76
CA LYS A 28 10.58 -18.60 3.08
C LYS A 28 10.01 -19.74 3.92
N LYS A 29 10.88 -20.61 4.41
CA LYS A 29 10.49 -21.70 5.34
C LYS A 29 9.85 -21.12 6.61
N ILE A 30 8.81 -21.77 7.08
CA ILE A 30 8.15 -21.49 8.37
C ILE A 30 8.40 -22.70 9.27
N PRO A 31 9.28 -22.59 10.28
CA PRO A 31 9.59 -23.69 11.20
C PRO A 31 8.50 -23.83 12.26
N GLU A 32 7.27 -24.09 11.83
CA GLU A 32 6.10 -24.33 12.70
C GLU A 32 5.50 -25.68 12.32
N LYS A 33 5.26 -26.57 13.29
CA LYS A 33 4.71 -27.91 13.05
C LYS A 33 3.19 -27.87 12.94
N ASP A 34 2.54 -27.05 13.75
CA ASP A 34 1.09 -26.93 13.75
C ASP A 34 0.58 -26.30 12.44
N ARG A 35 -0.36 -26.99 11.77
CA ARG A 35 -0.85 -26.59 10.45
C ARG A 35 -1.56 -25.24 10.51
N LEU A 36 -2.36 -24.99 11.54
CA LEU A 36 -3.15 -23.77 11.69
C LEU A 36 -2.24 -22.57 11.93
N ARG A 37 -1.32 -22.67 12.91
CA ARG A 37 -0.31 -21.65 13.21
C ARG A 37 0.60 -21.38 12.02
N ARG A 38 1.05 -22.41 11.30
CA ARG A 38 1.86 -22.25 10.08
C ARG A 38 1.10 -21.44 9.03
N GLN A 39 -0.17 -21.76 8.79
CA GLN A 39 -1.00 -21.05 7.81
C GLN A 39 -1.27 -19.61 8.24
N ARG A 40 -1.46 -19.36 9.55
CA ARG A 40 -1.60 -18.04 10.13
C ARG A 40 -0.37 -17.18 9.87
N ILE A 41 0.82 -17.67 10.24
CA ILE A 41 2.11 -16.99 10.01
C ILE A 41 2.32 -16.74 8.50
N SER A 42 2.02 -17.73 7.65
CA SER A 42 2.12 -17.58 6.19
C SER A 42 1.21 -16.46 5.68
N THR A 43 -0.04 -16.42 6.14
CA THR A 43 -1.02 -15.43 5.71
C THR A 43 -0.70 -14.03 6.23
N GLU A 44 -0.23 -13.92 7.47
CA GLU A 44 0.27 -12.67 8.04
C GLU A 44 1.41 -12.08 7.19
N ARG A 45 2.43 -12.89 6.89
CA ARG A 45 3.57 -12.47 6.04
C ARG A 45 3.10 -11.99 4.67
N ARG A 46 2.12 -12.67 4.07
CA ARG A 46 1.55 -12.31 2.77
C ARG A 46 0.79 -10.98 2.82
N ILE A 47 -0.05 -10.79 3.83
CA ILE A 47 -0.83 -9.56 4.02
C ILE A 47 0.13 -8.38 4.25
N GLN A 48 1.16 -8.55 5.08
CA GLN A 48 2.18 -7.54 5.33
C GLN A 48 2.91 -7.19 4.03
N ALA A 49 3.51 -8.17 3.34
CA ALA A 49 4.26 -7.92 2.11
C ALA A 49 3.43 -7.24 1.01
N PHE A 50 2.17 -7.66 0.85
CA PHE A 50 1.23 -7.05 -0.10
C PHE A 50 0.99 -5.58 0.22
N THR A 51 0.53 -5.31 1.45
CA THR A 51 0.15 -3.95 1.87
C THR A 51 1.34 -3.01 1.99
N ASP A 52 2.50 -3.48 2.46
CA ASP A 52 3.72 -2.68 2.54
C ASP A 52 4.21 -2.26 1.16
N THR A 53 4.07 -3.13 0.15
CA THR A 53 4.45 -2.80 -1.23
C THR A 53 3.60 -1.64 -1.77
N ILE A 54 2.29 -1.68 -1.53
CA ILE A 54 1.35 -0.64 -1.96
C ILE A 54 1.63 0.66 -1.18
N VAL A 55 1.66 0.59 0.15
CA VAL A 55 1.89 1.74 1.02
C VAL A 55 3.20 2.43 0.68
N SER A 56 4.30 1.67 0.52
CA SER A 56 5.60 2.24 0.18
C SER A 56 5.61 2.94 -1.17
N ALA A 57 4.89 2.41 -2.17
CA ALA A 57 4.78 3.04 -3.48
C ALA A 57 4.02 4.37 -3.39
N LEU A 58 2.88 4.39 -2.70
CA LEU A 58 2.04 5.58 -2.54
C LEU A 58 2.70 6.65 -1.64
N GLU A 59 3.39 6.24 -0.57
CA GLU A 59 4.18 7.14 0.28
C GLU A 59 5.32 7.79 -0.51
N LYS A 60 5.98 7.05 -1.41
CA LYS A 60 7.02 7.62 -2.27
C LYS A 60 6.47 8.75 -3.13
N TYR A 61 5.26 8.60 -3.67
CA TYR A 61 4.62 9.65 -4.46
C TYR A 61 4.33 10.89 -3.61
N THR A 62 3.68 10.73 -2.46
CA THR A 62 3.33 11.87 -1.60
C THR A 62 4.56 12.59 -1.04
N ARG A 63 5.62 11.87 -0.64
CA ARG A 63 6.85 12.47 -0.11
C ARG A 63 7.75 13.09 -1.20
N GLY A 64 7.63 12.64 -2.43
CA GLY A 64 8.41 13.15 -3.56
C GLY A 64 7.94 14.51 -4.07
N PHE A 65 6.70 14.91 -3.76
CA PHE A 65 6.16 16.20 -4.17
C PHE A 65 6.53 17.29 -3.16
N PRO A 66 7.06 18.45 -3.62
CA PRO A 66 7.28 19.59 -2.74
C PRO A 66 5.95 20.14 -2.22
N SER A 67 6.00 20.72 -1.03
CA SER A 67 4.85 21.40 -0.43
C SER A 67 4.46 22.60 -1.31
N ILE A 68 3.29 22.53 -1.94
CA ILE A 68 2.83 23.54 -2.91
C ILE A 68 2.71 24.93 -2.26
N ASP A 69 2.30 24.98 -0.99
CA ASP A 69 2.16 26.21 -0.22
C ASP A 69 3.51 26.90 0.09
N ARG A 70 4.62 26.17 -0.03
CA ARG A 70 5.98 26.69 0.21
C ARG A 70 6.74 26.97 -1.09
N MET A 71 6.13 26.78 -2.26
CA MET A 71 6.75 27.10 -3.54
C MET A 71 6.70 28.61 -3.82
N GLN A 72 7.75 29.13 -4.45
CA GLN A 72 7.76 30.53 -4.91
C GLN A 72 6.63 30.79 -5.92
N GLY A 73 6.16 32.05 -5.97
CA GLY A 73 4.99 32.47 -6.76
C GLY A 73 5.03 31.98 -8.20
N PHE A 74 6.16 32.15 -8.89
CA PHE A 74 6.36 31.70 -10.26
C PHE A 74 6.05 30.20 -10.49
N TYR A 75 6.61 29.31 -9.66
CA TYR A 75 6.36 27.86 -9.81
C TYR A 75 4.91 27.48 -9.50
N ARG A 76 4.31 28.17 -8.53
CA ARG A 76 2.91 27.95 -8.17
C ARG A 76 1.98 28.37 -9.31
N GLU A 77 2.21 29.53 -9.92
CA GLU A 77 1.47 30.01 -11.08
C GLU A 77 1.63 29.07 -12.28
N MET A 78 2.84 28.56 -12.51
CA MET A 78 3.09 27.59 -13.58
C MET A 78 2.28 26.29 -13.38
N ILE A 79 2.17 25.81 -12.14
CA ILE A 79 1.33 24.65 -11.79
C ILE A 79 -0.16 24.99 -11.97
N GLU A 80 -0.58 26.18 -11.55
CA GLU A 80 -1.96 26.65 -11.69
C GLU A 80 -2.40 26.62 -13.16
N ILE A 81 -1.59 27.19 -14.06
CA ILE A 81 -1.88 27.23 -15.50
C ILE A 81 -1.88 25.83 -16.13
N LYS A 82 -0.97 24.94 -15.71
CA LYS A 82 -0.83 23.62 -16.34
C LYS A 82 -1.84 22.58 -15.85
N MET A 83 -2.18 22.58 -14.57
CA MET A 83 -2.92 21.48 -13.93
C MET A 83 -3.94 21.94 -12.88
N GLY A 84 -3.84 23.18 -12.41
CA GLY A 84 -4.58 23.70 -11.27
C GLY A 84 -4.02 23.21 -9.93
N VAL A 85 -3.68 24.14 -9.03
CA VAL A 85 -3.13 23.82 -7.70
C VAL A 85 -4.09 22.95 -6.89
N GLN A 86 -5.39 23.24 -6.97
CA GLN A 86 -6.39 22.48 -6.21
C GLN A 86 -6.54 21.04 -6.70
N ASN A 87 -6.48 20.81 -8.02
CA ASN A 87 -6.54 19.46 -8.58
C ASN A 87 -5.33 18.62 -8.15
N LEU A 88 -4.15 19.22 -8.14
CA LEU A 88 -2.93 18.57 -7.66
C LEU A 88 -3.03 18.24 -6.17
N LYS A 89 -3.47 19.19 -5.34
CA LYS A 89 -3.69 18.95 -3.90
C LYS A 89 -4.71 17.84 -3.66
N LYS A 90 -5.83 17.84 -4.38
CA LYS A 90 -6.86 16.80 -4.29
C LYS A 90 -6.28 15.43 -4.63
N SER A 91 -5.52 15.33 -5.72
CA SER A 91 -4.88 14.07 -6.15
C SER A 91 -3.87 13.55 -5.12
N LEU A 92 -2.98 14.40 -4.60
CA LEU A 92 -2.03 14.03 -3.55
C LEU A 92 -2.74 13.66 -2.23
N GLY A 93 -3.83 14.36 -1.91
CA GLY A 93 -4.70 14.06 -0.78
C GLY A 93 -5.34 12.68 -0.90
N SER A 94 -5.85 12.32 -2.08
CA SER A 94 -6.42 11.00 -2.37
C SER A 94 -5.38 9.88 -2.23
N ILE A 95 -4.15 10.08 -2.72
CA ILE A 95 -3.05 9.12 -2.53
C ILE A 95 -2.72 8.99 -1.05
N SER A 96 -2.67 10.12 -0.33
CA SER A 96 -2.43 10.16 1.11
C SER A 96 -3.60 9.57 1.94
N TRP A 97 -4.79 9.51 1.38
CA TRP A 97 -5.90 8.76 1.96
C TRP A 97 -5.74 7.26 1.69
N ALA A 98 -5.43 6.87 0.46
CA ALA A 98 -5.33 5.48 0.03
C ALA A 98 -4.29 4.67 0.84
N HIS A 99 -3.06 5.17 1.00
CA HIS A 99 -2.05 4.45 1.79
C HIS A 99 -2.43 4.31 3.28
N ARG A 100 -3.13 5.29 3.86
CA ARG A 100 -3.66 5.21 5.23
C ARG A 100 -4.78 4.18 5.33
N LEU A 101 -5.64 4.10 4.32
CA LEU A 101 -6.68 3.08 4.24
C LEU A 101 -6.07 1.68 4.16
N CYS A 102 -5.05 1.46 3.31
CA CYS A 102 -4.34 0.18 3.24
C CYS A 102 -3.74 -0.23 4.60
N ARG A 103 -3.16 0.72 5.34
CA ARG A 103 -2.65 0.47 6.70
C ARG A 103 -3.76 0.06 7.68
N ARG A 104 -4.95 0.69 7.58
CA ARG A 104 -6.11 0.34 8.39
C ARG A 104 -6.62 -1.06 8.07
N ILE A 105 -6.84 -1.36 6.79
CA ILE A 105 -7.26 -2.70 6.32
C ILE A 105 -6.30 -3.77 6.81
N ARG A 106 -4.98 -3.53 6.71
CA ARG A 106 -3.97 -4.43 7.28
C ARG A 106 -4.18 -4.64 8.78
N LYS A 107 -4.31 -3.55 9.55
CA LYS A 107 -4.44 -3.63 11.01
C LYS A 107 -5.65 -4.46 11.41
N ASP A 108 -6.78 -4.22 10.77
CA ASP A 108 -8.03 -4.94 11.03
C ASP A 108 -7.89 -6.41 10.65
N ALA A 109 -7.35 -6.71 9.46
CA ALA A 109 -7.14 -8.09 9.02
C ALA A 109 -6.16 -8.88 9.91
N LEU A 110 -5.09 -8.24 10.39
CA LEU A 110 -4.16 -8.88 11.32
C LEU A 110 -4.76 -9.11 12.70
N ARG A 111 -5.73 -8.28 13.12
CA ARG A 111 -6.52 -8.52 14.32
C ARG A 111 -7.42 -9.75 14.13
N ASP A 112 -8.23 -9.77 13.08
CA ASP A 112 -9.11 -10.90 12.75
C ASP A 112 -8.31 -12.22 12.62
N LEU A 113 -7.10 -12.14 12.04
CA LEU A 113 -6.24 -13.30 11.83
C LEU A 113 -5.72 -13.91 13.15
N LYS A 114 -5.58 -13.13 14.22
CA LYS A 114 -5.20 -13.63 15.55
C LYS A 114 -6.32 -14.44 16.17
N ASP A 115 -7.57 -14.06 15.92
CA ASP A 115 -8.75 -14.67 16.51
C ASP A 115 -9.27 -15.87 15.68
N ALA A 116 -8.82 -16.01 14.42
CA ALA A 116 -9.24 -17.06 13.51
C ALA A 116 -8.93 -18.49 14.01
N ARG A 117 -9.93 -19.36 14.03
CA ARG A 117 -9.87 -20.73 14.56
C ARG A 117 -9.81 -21.81 13.49
N SER A 118 -10.11 -21.48 12.23
CA SER A 118 -10.11 -22.43 11.12
C SER A 118 -9.23 -22.00 9.94
N LEU A 119 -8.90 -22.96 9.07
CA LEU A 119 -8.17 -22.68 7.83
C LEU A 119 -9.05 -21.94 6.80
N GLU A 120 -10.36 -22.17 6.80
CA GLU A 120 -11.28 -21.40 5.94
C GLU A 120 -11.31 -19.93 6.36
N GLU A 121 -11.39 -19.64 7.65
CA GLU A 121 -11.39 -18.27 8.19
C GLU A 121 -10.12 -17.53 7.78
N ILE A 122 -8.95 -18.14 8.00
CA ILE A 122 -7.65 -17.56 7.60
C ILE A 122 -7.63 -17.26 6.11
N THR A 123 -8.16 -18.17 5.28
CA THR A 123 -8.20 -18.00 3.83
C THR A 123 -9.18 -16.90 3.40
N SER A 124 -10.33 -16.82 4.07
CA SER A 124 -11.35 -15.80 3.86
C SER A 124 -10.83 -14.40 4.18
N ILE A 125 -10.18 -14.23 5.34
CA ILE A 125 -9.53 -12.97 5.75
C ILE A 125 -8.53 -12.52 4.68
N ARG A 126 -7.68 -13.43 4.20
CA ARG A 126 -6.70 -13.10 3.14
C ARG A 126 -7.38 -12.65 1.84
N LYS A 127 -8.42 -13.36 1.38
CA LYS A 127 -9.15 -13.01 0.16
C LYS A 127 -9.82 -11.64 0.30
N ARG A 128 -10.41 -11.35 1.47
CA ARG A 128 -11.00 -10.05 1.78
C ARG A 128 -9.98 -8.92 1.66
N VAL A 129 -8.75 -9.11 2.14
CA VAL A 129 -7.69 -8.10 2.01
C VAL A 129 -7.32 -7.87 0.55
N TYR A 130 -7.25 -8.90 -0.28
CA TYR A 130 -6.87 -8.75 -1.70
C TYR A 130 -7.98 -8.13 -2.56
N GLY A 131 -9.26 -8.29 -2.16
CA GLY A 131 -10.40 -7.73 -2.89
C GLY A 131 -10.82 -6.33 -2.43
N ARG A 132 -10.26 -5.80 -1.36
CA ARG A 132 -10.52 -4.45 -0.84
C ARG A 132 -9.42 -3.48 -1.27
#